data_AF-A0AAV1AWK3-F1
#
_entry.id   AF-A0AAV1AWK3-F1
#
_cell.length_a   1.000
_cell.length_b   1.000
_cell.length_c   1.000
_cell.angle_alpha   90.00
_cell.angle_beta   90.00
_cell.angle_gamma   90.00
#
_symmetry.space_group_name_H-M   'P 1'
#
loop_
_entity.id
_entity.type
_entity.pdbx_description
1 polymer ?
#
loop_
_entity_poly.entity_id
_entity_poly.type
_entity_poly.pdbx_seq_one_letter_code
_entity_poly.pdbx_strand_id
1 'polypeptide(L)'
;MEDCHPLLRGGRRKEKGYSHGLSTTHMHVLASICDTLFPSIQFNNENQPLSSFYTTSGSQFPFPDEGAELLMLFKRSVPEALPLVKWILRILSFRLGTLLLCGTYCLQWKWPFVLKFSEIALEKRQEMLKSWSNAKCWWLPLRDVFVLLKLSFFYTLFSRTDENGNNPMWKAIGYKVDTREKLKPKKRPLQEGLIETTHETDSTLIQSLNEKGLEVTEDEEKNLYKIKCDVVVVGSGCGGGVAAAVLAKSGHKVIILEKGEYFVSQDYSSLENSSMGELYESGGIMPTIDGKTMILAGSTVGGGSAINWAACVRTPDSVMKEWSEKYKLPLFASSDYRSAMDSVCKRIGVTDKCNKESFQNQVLRKGCESIGLKVESVSVNASADHYCGSCNYGCRTGDKKGTDSTWLVDAVENGAVILTGCKAEKFILQDGKNGTKRKNCSGVTAAASWKTDYEIQTSETTFISTLFNLFGAISLKT
;
A
#
# COMPACT_ATOMS: atom_id res chain seq x y z
N MET A 1 21.42 -6.26 -3.52
CA MET A 1 19.96 -6.34 -3.76
C MET A 1 19.51 -7.69 -4.27
N GLU A 2 20.43 -8.55 -4.71
CA GLU A 2 20.17 -9.95 -5.09
C GLU A 2 19.57 -10.81 -3.96
N ASP A 3 19.71 -10.40 -2.70
CA ASP A 3 19.13 -11.09 -1.54
C ASP A 3 17.66 -10.68 -1.26
N CYS A 4 17.08 -9.67 -1.93
CA CYS A 4 15.66 -9.28 -1.72
C CYS A 4 14.69 -10.25 -2.39
N HIS A 5 13.42 -10.28 -1.97
CA HIS A 5 12.39 -11.01 -2.68
C HIS A 5 12.18 -10.43 -4.10
N PRO A 6 12.00 -11.25 -5.16
CA PRO A 6 11.84 -10.75 -6.53
C PRO A 6 10.74 -9.71 -6.72
N LEU A 7 9.63 -9.80 -5.98
CA LEU A 7 8.55 -8.80 -5.98
C LEU A 7 9.01 -7.43 -5.47
N LEU A 8 9.96 -7.40 -4.52
CA LEU A 8 10.43 -6.18 -3.86
C LEU A 8 11.71 -5.62 -4.47
N ARG A 9 12.25 -6.26 -5.53
CA ARG A 9 13.44 -5.78 -6.25
C ARG A 9 13.11 -4.61 -7.18
N GLY A 10 14.16 -3.85 -7.49
CA GLY A 10 14.11 -2.82 -8.52
C GLY A 10 14.03 -3.41 -9.92
N GLY A 11 13.84 -2.54 -10.91
CA GLY A 11 13.74 -2.95 -12.30
C GLY A 11 12.34 -3.38 -12.70
N ARG A 12 12.13 -3.49 -14.02
CA ARG A 12 10.86 -3.92 -14.59
C ARG A 12 10.94 -5.41 -14.88
N ARG A 13 9.88 -6.17 -14.59
CA ARG A 13 9.77 -7.57 -15.06
C ARG A 13 9.84 -7.56 -16.59
N LYS A 14 11.00 -7.92 -17.15
CA LYS A 14 11.41 -7.77 -18.56
C LYS A 14 10.51 -8.40 -19.63
N GLU A 15 9.45 -9.11 -19.27
CA GLU A 15 8.73 -9.99 -20.21
C GLU A 15 7.50 -9.37 -20.88
N LYS A 16 6.96 -8.25 -20.37
CA LYS A 16 5.81 -7.58 -21.00
C LYS A 16 6.13 -6.09 -21.15
N GLY A 17 6.05 -5.58 -22.39
CA GLY A 17 6.21 -4.15 -22.67
C GLY A 17 5.18 -3.28 -21.93
N TYR A 18 5.16 -1.98 -22.23
CA TYR A 18 4.18 -1.08 -21.62
C TYR A 18 2.74 -1.43 -22.09
N SER A 19 1.84 -1.57 -21.13
CA SER A 19 0.41 -1.88 -21.30
C SER A 19 -0.50 -0.70 -21.00
N HIS A 20 0.08 0.51 -20.85
CA HIS A 20 -0.66 1.72 -20.50
C HIS A 20 -1.69 2.20 -21.55
N GLY A 21 -1.94 1.49 -22.66
CA GLY A 21 -3.08 1.76 -23.57
C GLY A 21 -3.29 3.23 -23.99
N LEU A 22 -2.19 3.99 -24.14
CA LEU A 22 -2.16 5.36 -24.66
C LEU A 22 -1.64 5.28 -26.09
N SER A 23 -2.22 6.07 -27.00
CA SER A 23 -1.74 6.15 -28.38
C SER A 23 -0.39 6.87 -28.44
N THR A 24 0.33 6.71 -29.55
CA THR A 24 1.59 7.43 -29.82
C THR A 24 1.42 8.95 -29.72
N THR A 25 0.27 9.48 -30.15
CA THR A 25 -0.05 10.91 -30.02
C THR A 25 -0.20 11.36 -28.58
N HIS A 26 -0.89 10.59 -27.73
CA HIS A 26 -0.98 10.88 -26.30
C HIS A 26 0.41 10.83 -25.64
N MET A 27 1.24 9.86 -26.00
CA MET A 27 2.59 9.72 -25.47
C MET A 27 3.50 10.89 -25.86
N HIS A 28 3.38 11.41 -27.08
CA HIS A 28 4.13 12.59 -27.50
C HIS A 28 3.77 13.85 -26.69
N VAL A 29 2.47 14.05 -26.42
CA VAL A 29 2.01 15.13 -25.53
C VAL A 29 2.50 14.90 -24.10
N LEU A 30 2.37 13.68 -23.57
CA LEU A 30 2.81 13.34 -22.23
C LEU A 30 4.32 13.57 -22.05
N ALA A 31 5.15 13.10 -22.99
CA ALA A 31 6.59 13.35 -22.98
C ALA A 31 6.91 14.84 -23.00
N SER A 32 6.15 15.65 -23.75
CA SER A 32 6.28 17.11 -23.75
C SER A 32 5.89 17.71 -22.39
N ILE A 33 4.87 17.18 -21.71
CA ILE A 33 4.51 17.62 -20.35
C ILE A 33 5.63 17.25 -19.37
N CYS A 34 6.17 16.03 -19.42
CA CYS A 34 7.28 15.57 -18.59
C CYS A 34 8.54 16.42 -18.79
N ASP A 35 8.90 16.74 -20.03
CA ASP A 35 9.98 17.68 -20.37
C ASP A 35 9.71 19.09 -19.83
N THR A 36 8.45 19.54 -19.82
CA THR A 36 8.10 20.84 -19.22
C THR A 36 8.30 20.84 -17.70
N LEU A 37 7.98 19.72 -17.04
CA LEU A 37 8.11 19.55 -15.60
C LEU A 37 9.58 19.37 -15.17
N PHE A 38 10.40 18.72 -16.00
CA PHE A 38 11.81 18.46 -15.74
C PHE A 38 12.61 18.63 -17.04
N PRO A 39 12.89 19.88 -17.45
CA PRO A 39 13.60 20.16 -18.68
C PRO A 39 15.10 19.90 -18.51
N SER A 40 15.75 19.48 -19.60
CA SER A 40 17.21 19.44 -19.63
C SER A 40 17.79 20.86 -19.64
N ILE A 41 18.74 21.11 -18.76
CA ILE A 41 19.48 22.37 -18.63
C ILE A 41 20.92 22.12 -19.02
N GLN A 42 21.49 23.00 -19.84
CA GLN A 42 22.93 22.95 -20.15
C GLN A 42 23.72 23.24 -18.87
N PHE A 43 24.44 22.23 -18.39
CA PHE A 43 25.20 22.31 -17.16
C PHE A 43 26.54 21.58 -17.32
N ASN A 44 27.60 22.37 -17.50
CA ASN A 44 28.97 21.88 -17.57
C ASN A 44 29.59 21.94 -16.16
N ASN A 45 29.77 20.77 -15.56
CA ASN A 45 30.42 20.61 -14.26
C ASN A 45 31.23 19.30 -14.28
N GLU A 46 32.37 19.29 -13.60
CA GLU A 46 33.23 18.11 -13.46
C GLU A 46 32.52 16.98 -12.69
N ASN A 47 31.54 17.32 -11.84
CA ASN A 47 30.73 16.34 -11.13
C ASN A 47 29.73 15.64 -12.06
N GLN A 48 30.12 14.47 -12.59
CA GLN A 48 29.33 13.67 -13.53
C GLN A 48 27.88 13.39 -13.08
N PRO A 49 27.61 12.90 -11.85
CA PRO A 49 26.23 12.73 -11.37
C PRO A 49 25.38 13.99 -11.47
N LEU A 50 25.94 15.14 -11.12
CA LEU A 50 25.23 16.42 -11.14
C LEU A 50 25.00 16.90 -12.57
N SER A 51 26.00 16.75 -13.45
CA SER A 51 25.85 17.05 -14.88
C SER A 51 24.80 16.16 -15.54
N SER A 52 24.78 14.86 -15.24
CA SER A 52 23.76 13.93 -15.73
C SER A 52 22.36 14.31 -15.24
N PHE A 53 22.21 14.74 -13.98
CA PHE A 53 20.92 15.17 -13.43
C PHE A 53 20.35 16.37 -14.20
N TYR A 54 21.14 17.42 -14.41
CA TYR A 54 20.68 18.63 -15.10
C TYR A 54 20.45 18.40 -16.60
N THR A 55 21.22 17.54 -17.25
CA THR A 55 21.09 17.27 -18.70
C THR A 55 20.01 16.25 -19.04
N THR A 56 19.49 15.52 -18.05
CA THR A 56 18.36 14.59 -18.24
C THR A 56 17.08 15.38 -18.52
N SER A 57 16.38 15.05 -19.61
CA SER A 57 15.02 15.57 -19.87
C SER A 57 13.97 14.57 -19.41
N GLY A 58 12.88 15.07 -18.83
CA GLY A 58 11.72 14.27 -18.46
C GLY A 58 11.02 13.58 -19.65
N SER A 59 11.28 14.01 -20.89
CA SER A 59 10.80 13.30 -22.09
C SER A 59 11.58 12.02 -22.42
N GLN A 60 12.75 11.81 -21.81
CA GLN A 60 13.59 10.67 -22.11
C GLN A 60 12.94 9.37 -21.66
N PHE A 61 13.10 8.33 -22.48
CA PHE A 61 12.77 6.97 -22.07
C PHE A 61 13.58 6.60 -20.81
N PRO A 62 12.97 5.99 -19.79
CA PRO A 62 11.61 5.43 -19.75
C PRO A 62 10.58 6.26 -18.97
N PHE A 63 10.85 7.53 -18.65
CA PHE A 63 10.06 8.26 -17.65
C PHE A 63 8.59 8.49 -18.05
N PRO A 64 8.24 8.91 -19.29
CA PRO A 64 6.84 9.10 -19.68
C PRO A 64 6.05 7.80 -19.67
N ASP A 65 6.63 6.71 -20.16
CA ASP A 65 5.96 5.40 -20.25
C ASP A 65 5.65 4.80 -18.87
N GLU A 66 6.56 4.91 -17.91
CA GLU A 66 6.28 4.47 -16.54
C GLU A 66 5.31 5.39 -15.81
N GLY A 67 5.41 6.70 -16.01
CA GLY A 67 4.41 7.64 -15.49
C GLY A 67 3.02 7.27 -16.01
N ALA A 68 2.92 6.84 -17.26
CA ALA A 68 1.67 6.36 -17.85
C ALA A 68 1.16 5.03 -17.24
N GLU A 69 2.04 4.10 -16.89
CA GLU A 69 1.65 2.88 -16.18
C GLU A 69 1.16 3.17 -14.77
N LEU A 70 1.84 4.07 -14.06
CA LEU A 70 1.40 4.49 -12.74
C LEU A 70 0.03 5.15 -12.81
N LEU A 71 -0.24 5.97 -13.84
CA LEU A 71 -1.58 6.51 -14.11
C LEU A 71 -2.63 5.41 -14.37
N MET A 72 -2.23 4.25 -14.89
CA MET A 72 -3.15 3.11 -15.02
C MET A 72 -3.49 2.46 -13.68
N LEU A 73 -2.58 2.49 -12.70
CA LEU A 73 -2.89 2.04 -11.35
C LEU A 73 -3.95 2.94 -10.69
N PHE A 74 -3.95 4.25 -10.97
CA PHE A 74 -5.03 5.14 -10.53
C PHE A 74 -6.41 4.68 -11.03
N LYS A 75 -6.52 4.01 -12.18
CA LYS A 75 -7.82 3.48 -12.67
C LYS A 75 -8.47 2.53 -11.67
N ARG A 76 -7.67 1.78 -10.89
CA ARG A 76 -8.18 0.84 -9.88
C ARG A 76 -8.83 1.57 -8.69
N SER A 77 -8.38 2.78 -8.39
CA SER A 77 -8.79 3.54 -7.20
C SER A 77 -9.70 4.74 -7.51
N VAL A 78 -9.53 5.35 -8.68
CA VAL A 78 -10.32 6.48 -9.20
C VAL A 78 -10.63 6.24 -10.68
N PRO A 79 -11.69 5.49 -11.00
CA PRO A 79 -12.03 5.10 -12.38
C PRO A 79 -12.21 6.29 -13.33
N GLU A 80 -12.64 7.45 -12.83
CA GLU A 80 -12.96 8.66 -13.59
C GLU A 80 -11.72 9.49 -13.97
N ALA A 81 -10.62 9.35 -13.22
CA ALA A 81 -9.40 10.14 -13.42
C ALA A 81 -8.72 9.83 -14.76
N LEU A 82 -8.66 8.54 -15.12
CA LEU A 82 -7.96 8.12 -16.33
C LEU A 82 -8.65 8.55 -17.64
N PRO A 83 -9.97 8.37 -17.81
CA PRO A 83 -10.69 8.93 -18.95
C PRO A 83 -10.43 10.43 -19.09
N LEU A 84 -10.45 11.19 -17.99
CA LEU A 84 -10.18 12.63 -18.00
C LEU A 84 -8.77 12.94 -18.52
N VAL A 85 -7.74 12.26 -18.01
CA VAL A 85 -6.36 12.41 -18.51
C VAL A 85 -6.29 12.10 -20.01
N LYS A 86 -6.88 10.99 -20.46
CA LYS A 86 -6.90 10.61 -21.89
C LYS A 86 -7.59 11.68 -22.74
N TRP A 87 -8.71 12.23 -22.27
CA TRP A 87 -9.42 13.30 -22.97
C TRP A 87 -8.57 14.55 -23.10
N ILE A 88 -7.91 15.00 -22.03
CA ILE A 88 -7.04 16.18 -22.08
C ILE A 88 -5.84 15.95 -23.01
N LEU A 89 -5.17 14.80 -22.92
CA LEU A 89 -4.06 14.45 -23.82
C LEU A 89 -4.52 14.40 -25.29
N ARG A 90 -5.73 13.90 -25.54
CA ARG A 90 -6.31 13.88 -26.89
C ARG A 90 -6.56 15.29 -27.41
N ILE A 91 -7.15 16.17 -26.61
CA ILE A 91 -7.41 17.57 -27.00
C ILE A 91 -6.10 18.30 -27.32
N LEU A 92 -5.08 18.16 -26.46
CA LEU A 92 -3.75 18.73 -26.67
C LEU A 92 -2.99 18.16 -27.88
N SER A 93 -3.42 17.01 -28.42
CA SER A 93 -2.80 16.42 -29.62
C SER A 93 -3.13 17.20 -30.90
N PHE A 94 -4.16 18.05 -30.90
CA PHE A 94 -4.61 18.83 -32.04
C PHE A 94 -4.44 20.34 -31.81
N ARG A 95 -4.20 21.11 -32.88
CA ARG A 95 -3.96 22.56 -32.80
C ARG A 95 -5.14 23.34 -32.21
N LEU A 96 -6.36 23.08 -32.67
CA LEU A 96 -7.56 23.74 -32.14
C LEU A 96 -7.85 23.37 -30.68
N GLY A 97 -7.54 22.13 -30.28
CA GLY A 97 -7.65 21.70 -28.89
C GLY A 97 -6.56 22.31 -28.01
N THR A 98 -5.36 22.48 -28.54
CA THR A 98 -4.29 23.25 -27.89
C THR A 98 -4.72 24.70 -27.70
N LEU A 99 -5.33 25.34 -28.71
CA LEU A 99 -5.90 26.70 -28.55
C LEU A 99 -6.98 26.75 -27.46
N LEU A 100 -7.83 25.72 -27.36
CA LEU A 100 -8.87 25.64 -26.32
C LEU A 100 -8.29 25.57 -24.91
N LEU A 101 -7.27 24.72 -24.69
CA LEU A 101 -6.75 24.43 -23.34
C LEU A 101 -5.53 25.29 -22.95
N CYS A 102 -4.83 25.83 -23.94
CA CYS A 102 -3.61 26.62 -23.78
C CYS A 102 -3.83 28.08 -24.19
N GLY A 103 -5.01 28.47 -24.68
CA GLY A 103 -5.31 29.86 -25.05
C GLY A 103 -4.28 30.45 -26.02
N THR A 104 -3.91 31.71 -25.79
CA THR A 104 -2.99 32.45 -26.66
C THR A 104 -1.53 31.96 -26.60
N TYR A 105 -1.16 31.11 -25.64
CA TYR A 105 0.21 30.60 -25.51
C TYR A 105 0.65 29.77 -26.73
N CYS A 106 -0.29 29.15 -27.45
CA CYS A 106 0.01 28.37 -28.66
C CYS A 106 0.01 29.20 -29.97
N LEU A 107 -0.23 30.52 -29.89
CA LEU A 107 -0.26 31.38 -31.08
C LEU A 107 1.13 31.88 -31.45
N GLN A 108 1.39 31.91 -32.75
CA GLN A 108 2.57 32.54 -33.34
C GLN A 108 2.23 33.22 -34.67
N TRP A 109 3.09 34.16 -35.08
CA TRP A 109 2.90 34.94 -36.30
C TRP A 109 3.35 34.22 -37.59
N LYS A 110 4.09 33.11 -37.46
CA LYS A 110 4.53 32.28 -38.59
C LYS A 110 3.62 31.08 -38.75
N TRP A 111 3.37 30.64 -39.98
CA TRP A 111 2.61 29.42 -40.24
C TRP A 111 3.38 28.19 -39.69
N PRO A 112 2.75 27.27 -38.92
CA PRO A 112 1.35 27.25 -38.49
C PRO A 112 1.02 28.26 -37.39
N PHE A 113 -0.03 29.09 -37.58
CA PHE A 113 -0.41 30.15 -36.63
C PHE A 113 -0.82 29.62 -35.24
N VAL A 114 -1.28 28.37 -35.19
CA VAL A 114 -1.64 27.65 -33.98
C VAL A 114 -0.73 26.43 -33.86
N LEU A 115 0.06 26.39 -32.81
CA LEU A 115 0.96 25.28 -32.49
C LEU A 115 0.21 24.15 -31.80
N LYS A 116 0.66 22.90 -32.00
CA LYS A 116 0.33 21.80 -31.09
C LYS A 116 1.06 22.00 -29.77
N PHE A 117 0.57 21.42 -28.68
CA PHE A 117 1.22 21.55 -27.36
C PHE A 117 2.73 21.24 -27.37
N SER A 118 3.13 20.16 -28.04
CA SER A 118 4.53 19.73 -28.18
C SER A 118 5.40 20.67 -29.03
N GLU A 119 4.80 21.54 -29.83
CA GLU A 119 5.49 22.53 -30.68
C GLU A 119 5.69 23.88 -29.94
N ILE A 120 5.07 24.06 -28.77
CA ILE A 120 5.16 25.29 -27.97
C ILE A 120 6.53 25.37 -27.27
N ALA A 121 7.14 26.56 -27.29
CA ALA A 121 8.37 26.87 -26.55
C ALA A 121 8.25 26.50 -25.06
N LEU A 122 9.35 26.03 -24.46
CA LEU A 122 9.38 25.50 -23.10
C LEU A 122 8.83 26.50 -22.07
N GLU A 123 9.24 27.75 -22.15
CA GLU A 123 8.87 28.83 -21.22
C GLU A 123 7.35 29.04 -21.23
N LYS A 124 6.74 29.05 -22.42
CA LYS A 124 5.28 29.16 -22.59
C LYS A 124 4.55 27.92 -22.08
N ARG A 125 5.10 26.71 -22.27
CA ARG A 125 4.54 25.48 -21.68
C ARG A 125 4.56 25.53 -20.15
N GLN A 126 5.63 26.06 -19.55
CA GLN A 126 5.75 26.21 -18.10
C GLN A 126 4.73 27.19 -17.52
N GLU A 127 4.57 28.37 -18.12
CA GLU A 127 3.55 29.34 -17.73
C GLU A 127 2.14 28.76 -17.81
N MET A 128 1.88 27.98 -18.86
CA MET A 128 0.61 27.29 -19.03
C MET A 128 0.37 26.23 -17.95
N LEU A 129 1.31 25.32 -17.67
CA LEU A 129 1.14 24.32 -16.60
C LEU A 129 1.01 24.98 -15.22
N LYS A 130 1.69 26.11 -14.99
CA LYS A 130 1.52 26.93 -13.78
C LYS A 130 0.12 27.56 -13.70
N SER A 131 -0.49 27.91 -14.84
CA SER A 131 -1.88 28.37 -14.86
C SER A 131 -2.84 27.24 -14.46
N TRP A 132 -2.60 26.02 -14.94
CA TRP A 132 -3.42 24.84 -14.59
C TRP A 132 -3.32 24.49 -13.11
N SER A 133 -2.13 24.61 -12.51
CA SER A 133 -1.94 24.36 -11.07
C SER A 133 -2.76 25.30 -10.17
N ASN A 134 -3.07 26.50 -10.67
CA ASN A 134 -3.81 27.54 -9.96
C ASN A 134 -5.26 27.68 -10.46
N ALA A 135 -5.71 26.78 -11.34
CA ALA A 135 -7.02 26.85 -11.95
C ALA A 135 -8.15 26.75 -10.91
N LYS A 136 -9.21 27.52 -11.13
CA LYS A 136 -10.40 27.62 -10.27
C LYS A 136 -11.67 27.34 -11.08
N CYS A 137 -12.74 26.95 -10.38
CA CYS A 137 -14.09 26.78 -10.93
C CYS A 137 -14.12 25.84 -12.16
N TRP A 138 -14.54 26.33 -13.33
CA TRP A 138 -14.74 25.54 -14.55
C TRP A 138 -13.47 24.83 -15.08
N TRP A 139 -12.30 25.26 -14.63
CA TRP A 139 -11.00 24.71 -15.04
C TRP A 139 -10.40 23.71 -14.03
N LEU A 140 -11.15 23.31 -12.99
CA LEU A 140 -10.73 22.30 -12.02
C LEU A 140 -10.23 20.99 -12.68
N PRO A 141 -10.84 20.46 -13.76
CA PRO A 141 -10.35 19.25 -14.40
C PRO A 141 -8.91 19.36 -14.93
N LEU A 142 -8.46 20.56 -15.35
CA LEU A 142 -7.07 20.79 -15.76
C LEU A 142 -6.11 20.76 -14.58
N ARG A 143 -6.54 21.28 -13.42
CA ARG A 143 -5.77 21.20 -12.18
C ARG A 143 -5.59 19.75 -11.74
N ASP A 144 -6.65 18.97 -11.79
CA ASP A 144 -6.62 17.56 -11.39
C ASP A 144 -5.69 16.76 -12.31
N VAL A 145 -5.80 16.94 -13.63
CA VAL A 145 -4.88 16.31 -14.58
C VAL A 145 -3.44 16.78 -14.38
N PHE A 146 -3.20 18.08 -14.14
CA PHE A 146 -1.87 18.57 -13.82
C PHE A 146 -1.29 17.88 -12.57
N VAL A 147 -2.06 17.79 -11.49
CA VAL A 147 -1.63 17.15 -10.24
C VAL A 147 -1.31 15.67 -10.49
N LEU A 148 -2.19 14.94 -11.18
CA LEU A 148 -1.97 13.51 -11.48
C LEU A 148 -0.73 13.28 -12.34
N LEU A 149 -0.57 14.04 -13.43
CA LEU A 149 0.60 13.92 -14.30
C LEU A 149 1.89 14.27 -13.55
N LYS A 150 1.88 15.34 -12.75
CA LYS A 150 3.01 15.76 -11.93
C LYS A 150 3.40 14.69 -10.91
N LEU A 151 2.43 14.20 -10.14
CA LEU A 151 2.66 13.19 -9.10
C LEU A 151 3.20 11.90 -9.71
N SER A 152 2.55 11.38 -10.76
CA SER A 152 2.98 10.14 -11.39
C SER A 152 4.38 10.26 -11.97
N PHE A 153 4.68 11.36 -12.68
CA PHE A 153 6.00 11.59 -13.26
C PHE A 153 7.09 11.70 -12.20
N PHE A 154 6.94 12.56 -11.19
CA PHE A 154 7.98 12.76 -10.18
C PHE A 154 8.15 11.57 -9.25
N TYR A 155 7.05 10.87 -8.92
CA TYR A 155 7.15 9.62 -8.18
C TYR A 155 8.02 8.63 -8.96
N THR A 156 7.69 8.37 -10.23
CA THR A 156 8.50 7.49 -11.08
C THR A 156 9.96 7.96 -11.19
N LEU A 157 10.20 9.24 -11.43
CA LEU A 157 11.55 9.80 -11.60
C LEU A 157 12.44 9.53 -10.38
N PHE A 158 11.90 9.66 -9.17
CA PHE A 158 12.67 9.56 -7.93
C PHE A 158 12.57 8.21 -7.20
N SER A 159 11.58 7.38 -7.49
CA SER A 159 11.39 6.08 -6.82
C SER A 159 11.81 4.89 -7.70
N ARG A 160 11.76 5.04 -9.03
CA ARG A 160 12.11 3.95 -9.96
C ARG A 160 13.59 3.59 -9.84
N THR A 161 13.87 2.31 -9.90
CA THR A 161 15.24 1.80 -10.03
C THR A 161 15.39 0.83 -11.19
N ASP A 162 16.64 0.63 -11.63
CA ASP A 162 17.01 -0.48 -12.51
C ASP A 162 17.03 -1.82 -11.75
N GLU A 163 17.36 -2.92 -12.43
CA GLU A 163 17.43 -4.27 -11.84
C GLU A 163 18.45 -4.39 -10.71
N ASN A 164 19.48 -3.52 -10.72
CA ASN A 164 20.49 -3.43 -9.68
C ASN A 164 20.02 -2.56 -8.51
N GLY A 165 18.84 -1.95 -8.63
CA GLY A 165 18.24 -1.04 -7.67
C GLY A 165 18.88 0.35 -7.63
N ASN A 166 19.52 0.78 -8.72
CA ASN A 166 20.05 2.12 -8.85
C ASN A 166 19.00 3.05 -9.49
N ASN A 167 18.92 4.28 -8.97
CA ASN A 167 18.25 5.38 -9.62
C ASN A 167 19.32 6.41 -10.06
N PRO A 168 19.26 6.92 -11.30
CA PRO A 168 20.27 7.85 -11.82
C PRO A 168 20.27 9.23 -11.12
N MET A 169 19.14 9.64 -10.54
CA MET A 169 18.97 10.93 -9.86
C MET A 169 19.51 10.94 -8.43
N TRP A 170 19.52 9.79 -7.74
CA TRP A 170 19.82 9.72 -6.29
C TRP A 170 21.19 10.26 -5.92
N LYS A 171 22.23 9.93 -6.70
CA LYS A 171 23.60 10.40 -6.42
C LYS A 171 23.69 11.93 -6.47
N ALA A 172 22.98 12.56 -7.40
CA ALA A 172 23.00 14.02 -7.56
C ALA A 172 22.31 14.76 -6.41
N ILE A 173 21.23 14.18 -5.87
CA ILE A 173 20.49 14.76 -4.74
C ILE A 173 20.99 14.29 -3.37
N GLY A 174 22.08 13.51 -3.33
CA GLY A 174 22.64 12.96 -2.10
C GLY A 174 21.78 11.89 -1.42
N TYR A 175 20.81 11.31 -2.12
CA TYR A 175 19.97 10.24 -1.59
C TYR A 175 20.77 8.94 -1.53
N LYS A 176 20.78 8.32 -0.34
CA LYS A 176 21.47 7.05 -0.09
C LYS A 176 20.45 6.03 0.38
N VAL A 177 20.32 4.94 -0.37
CA VAL A 177 19.55 3.78 0.05
C VAL A 177 20.22 3.17 1.28
N ASP A 178 19.43 2.73 2.23
CA ASP A 178 19.94 1.98 3.37
C ASP A 178 20.64 0.71 2.88
N THR A 179 21.90 0.50 3.27
CA THR A 179 22.69 -0.68 2.92
C THR A 179 23.01 -1.55 4.12
N ARG A 180 22.41 -1.28 5.29
CA ARG A 180 22.68 -2.06 6.50
C ARG A 180 22.34 -3.53 6.29
N GLU A 181 23.07 -4.36 7.01
CA GLU A 181 22.94 -5.81 6.95
C GLU A 181 21.52 -6.23 7.31
N LYS A 182 20.96 -7.11 6.48
CA LYS A 182 19.64 -7.66 6.74
C LYS A 182 19.78 -8.76 7.79
N LEU A 183 18.83 -8.83 8.71
CA LEU A 183 18.74 -10.00 9.56
C LEU A 183 18.31 -11.19 8.69
N LYS A 184 19.13 -12.24 8.66
CA LYS A 184 18.84 -13.50 7.97
C LYS A 184 18.26 -14.47 9.02
N PRO A 185 16.92 -14.62 9.10
CA PRO A 185 16.34 -15.51 10.09
C PRO A 185 16.69 -16.95 9.73
N LYS A 186 17.01 -17.78 10.74
CA LYS A 186 17.33 -19.21 10.53
C LYS A 186 16.14 -19.98 9.94
N LYS A 187 14.92 -19.54 10.22
CA LYS A 187 13.65 -20.09 9.74
C LYS A 187 12.69 -18.93 9.47
N ARG A 188 11.84 -19.07 8.44
CA ARG A 188 10.71 -18.15 8.20
C ARG A 188 9.63 -18.45 9.26
N PRO A 189 9.28 -17.50 10.16
CA PRO A 189 8.43 -17.79 11.33
C PRO A 189 7.07 -18.43 11.01
N LEU A 190 6.41 -17.98 9.94
CA LEU A 190 5.06 -18.44 9.59
C LEU A 190 5.03 -19.65 8.65
N GLN A 191 6.20 -20.15 8.19
CA GLN A 191 6.28 -21.12 7.09
C GLN A 191 5.48 -22.40 7.34
N GLU A 192 5.38 -22.84 8.59
CA GLU A 192 4.70 -24.10 8.94
C GLU A 192 3.18 -24.00 8.85
N GLY A 193 2.59 -22.81 8.95
CA GLY A 193 1.15 -22.60 8.81
C GLY A 193 0.76 -21.89 7.52
N LEU A 194 1.72 -21.55 6.66
CA LEU A 194 1.49 -20.78 5.45
C LEU A 194 1.17 -21.68 4.25
N ILE A 195 0.21 -21.24 3.43
CA ILE A 195 -0.02 -21.73 2.07
C ILE A 195 -0.03 -20.51 1.14
N GLU A 196 0.95 -20.45 0.25
CA GLU A 196 1.11 -19.36 -0.72
C GLU A 196 0.35 -19.72 -1.99
N THR A 197 -0.91 -19.29 -2.10
CA THR A 197 -1.79 -19.70 -3.23
C THR A 197 -1.22 -19.30 -4.60
N THR A 198 -0.28 -18.36 -4.62
CA THR A 198 0.57 -17.96 -5.75
C THR A 198 1.44 -19.03 -6.37
N HIS A 199 1.76 -20.06 -5.60
CA HIS A 199 2.60 -21.16 -6.06
C HIS A 199 1.82 -22.47 -6.17
N GLU A 200 0.50 -22.42 -6.04
CA GLU A 200 -0.36 -23.59 -6.00
C GLU A 200 -1.24 -23.70 -7.27
N THR A 201 -1.53 -24.94 -7.67
CA THR A 201 -2.64 -25.29 -8.56
C THR A 201 -3.82 -25.79 -7.73
N ASP A 202 -4.99 -26.01 -8.32
CA ASP A 202 -6.15 -26.53 -7.57
C ASP A 202 -5.82 -27.87 -6.87
N SER A 203 -5.13 -28.78 -7.56
CA SER A 203 -4.70 -30.07 -7.00
C SER A 203 -3.67 -29.94 -5.87
N THR A 204 -2.65 -29.10 -6.02
CA THR A 204 -1.61 -28.94 -4.99
C THR A 204 -2.13 -28.15 -3.81
N LEU A 205 -3.05 -27.19 -4.02
CA LEU A 205 -3.73 -26.47 -2.95
C LEU A 205 -4.52 -27.42 -2.04
N ILE A 206 -5.31 -28.34 -2.62
CA ILE A 206 -6.06 -29.34 -1.84
C ILE A 206 -5.12 -30.22 -1.04
N GLN A 207 -4.01 -30.66 -1.65
CA GLN A 207 -2.99 -31.44 -0.96
C GLN A 207 -2.39 -30.64 0.21
N SER A 208 -1.95 -29.40 -0.01
CA SER A 208 -1.40 -28.51 1.01
C SER A 208 -2.39 -28.30 2.16
N LEU A 209 -3.67 -28.07 1.87
CA LEU A 209 -4.72 -27.91 2.88
C LEU A 209 -4.92 -29.18 3.72
N ASN A 210 -4.96 -30.35 3.08
CA ASN A 210 -5.08 -31.64 3.78
C ASN A 210 -3.84 -31.93 4.65
N GLU A 211 -2.64 -31.62 4.17
CA GLU A 211 -1.39 -31.73 4.93
C GLU A 211 -1.36 -30.81 6.17
N LYS A 212 -2.08 -29.68 6.12
CA LYS A 212 -2.33 -28.81 7.29
C LYS A 212 -3.52 -29.25 8.16
N GLY A 213 -4.14 -30.40 7.88
CA GLY A 213 -5.22 -30.97 8.69
C GLY A 213 -6.59 -30.32 8.48
N LEU A 214 -6.80 -29.63 7.36
CA LEU A 214 -8.09 -29.07 6.96
C LEU A 214 -8.86 -30.05 6.07
N GLU A 215 -10.16 -30.21 6.35
CA GLU A 215 -11.05 -31.03 5.52
C GLU A 215 -11.53 -30.21 4.32
N VAL A 216 -11.27 -30.70 3.10
CA VAL A 216 -11.68 -30.08 1.85
C VAL A 216 -12.64 -30.99 1.09
N THR A 217 -13.78 -30.46 0.65
CA THR A 217 -14.73 -31.17 -0.23
C THR A 217 -14.97 -30.37 -1.50
N GLU A 218 -14.93 -31.04 -2.65
CA GLU A 218 -15.19 -30.44 -3.97
C GLU A 218 -16.69 -30.44 -4.29
N ASP A 219 -17.18 -29.32 -4.84
CA ASP A 219 -18.53 -29.15 -5.39
C ASP A 219 -18.39 -29.00 -6.91
N GLU A 220 -18.38 -30.14 -7.62
CA GLU A 220 -18.15 -30.22 -9.06
C GLU A 220 -19.19 -29.43 -9.88
N GLU A 221 -20.43 -29.33 -9.39
CA GLU A 221 -21.51 -28.60 -10.09
C GLU A 221 -21.28 -27.09 -10.11
N LYS A 222 -20.65 -26.55 -9.06
CA LYS A 222 -20.35 -25.12 -8.92
C LYS A 222 -18.90 -24.78 -9.22
N ASN A 223 -18.05 -25.78 -9.44
CA ASN A 223 -16.61 -25.63 -9.58
C ASN A 223 -16.02 -24.88 -8.36
N LEU A 224 -16.37 -25.31 -7.15
CA LEU A 224 -15.97 -24.68 -5.87
C LEU A 224 -15.40 -25.71 -4.90
N TYR A 225 -14.37 -25.32 -4.16
CA TYR A 225 -13.84 -26.10 -3.04
C TYR A 225 -14.35 -25.56 -1.71
N LYS A 226 -14.88 -26.45 -0.87
CA LYS A 226 -15.37 -26.16 0.48
C LYS A 226 -14.35 -26.60 1.51
N ILE A 227 -13.74 -25.62 2.18
CA ILE A 227 -12.77 -25.86 3.25
C ILE A 227 -13.47 -25.68 4.59
N LYS A 228 -13.45 -26.73 5.43
CA LYS A 228 -14.10 -26.73 6.73
C LYS A 228 -13.15 -26.26 7.84
N CYS A 229 -13.60 -25.28 8.61
CA CYS A 229 -12.88 -24.76 9.78
C CYS A 229 -13.86 -24.24 10.84
N ASP A 230 -13.38 -24.03 12.06
CA ASP A 230 -14.20 -23.49 13.15
C ASP A 230 -14.31 -21.97 13.05
N VAL A 231 -13.22 -21.31 12.61
CA VAL A 231 -13.17 -19.85 12.48
C VAL A 231 -12.39 -19.46 11.22
N VAL A 232 -12.95 -18.51 10.47
CA VAL A 232 -12.23 -17.78 9.42
C VAL A 232 -11.98 -16.32 9.83
N VAL A 233 -10.73 -15.89 9.73
CA VAL A 233 -10.29 -14.51 9.98
C VAL A 233 -9.95 -13.85 8.65
N VAL A 234 -10.62 -12.74 8.33
CA VAL A 234 -10.39 -12.00 7.09
C VAL A 234 -9.44 -10.84 7.36
N GLY A 235 -8.24 -10.95 6.79
CA GLY A 235 -7.12 -10.04 6.93
C GLY A 235 -6.20 -10.40 8.10
N SER A 236 -4.90 -10.39 7.85
CA SER A 236 -3.87 -10.80 8.81
C SER A 236 -3.28 -9.63 9.63
N GLY A 237 -3.92 -8.46 9.58
CA GLY A 237 -3.46 -7.21 10.20
C GLY A 237 -3.50 -7.17 11.73
N CYS A 238 -3.38 -5.97 12.32
CA CYS A 238 -3.30 -5.77 13.78
C CYS A 238 -4.41 -6.47 14.57
N GLY A 239 -5.67 -6.37 14.14
CA GLY A 239 -6.78 -7.04 14.81
C GLY A 239 -6.88 -8.53 14.46
N GLY A 240 -6.59 -8.88 13.20
CA GLY A 240 -6.80 -10.23 12.66
C GLY A 240 -5.83 -11.23 13.25
N GLY A 241 -4.54 -10.90 13.33
CA GLY A 241 -3.59 -11.84 13.93
C GLY A 241 -3.77 -12.01 15.44
N VAL A 242 -4.15 -10.97 16.18
CA VAL A 242 -4.48 -11.10 17.62
C VAL A 242 -5.68 -12.03 17.81
N ALA A 243 -6.74 -11.80 17.03
CA ALA A 243 -7.93 -12.65 17.03
C ALA A 243 -7.60 -14.11 16.70
N ALA A 244 -6.84 -14.34 15.61
CA ALA A 244 -6.43 -15.67 15.19
C ALA A 244 -5.62 -16.37 16.28
N ALA A 245 -4.67 -15.68 16.91
CA ALA A 245 -3.85 -16.24 17.98
C ALA A 245 -4.68 -16.66 19.19
N VAL A 246 -5.59 -15.79 19.64
CA VAL A 246 -6.45 -16.08 20.80
C VAL A 246 -7.35 -17.29 20.53
N LEU A 247 -7.95 -17.35 19.34
CA LEU A 247 -8.86 -18.44 18.95
C LEU A 247 -8.12 -19.77 18.71
N ALA A 248 -6.99 -19.75 18.01
CA ALA A 248 -6.17 -20.94 17.78
C ALA A 248 -5.63 -21.51 19.11
N LYS A 249 -5.15 -20.64 20.00
CA LYS A 249 -4.73 -21.03 21.35
C LYS A 249 -5.87 -21.63 22.20
N SER A 250 -7.12 -21.31 21.88
CA SER A 250 -8.30 -21.88 22.53
C SER A 250 -8.72 -23.23 21.93
N GLY A 251 -7.98 -23.74 20.94
CA GLY A 251 -8.18 -25.06 20.32
C GLY A 251 -9.06 -25.04 19.07
N HIS A 252 -9.44 -23.87 18.56
CA HIS A 252 -10.24 -23.77 17.33
C HIS A 252 -9.37 -23.98 16.09
N LYS A 253 -9.92 -24.64 15.05
CA LYS A 253 -9.33 -24.69 13.72
C LYS A 253 -9.52 -23.34 13.02
N VAL A 254 -8.47 -22.53 12.98
CA VAL A 254 -8.50 -21.17 12.42
C VAL A 254 -7.87 -21.11 11.03
N ILE A 255 -8.59 -20.53 10.07
CA ILE A 255 -8.05 -20.12 8.76
C ILE A 255 -7.96 -18.60 8.70
N ILE A 256 -6.83 -18.07 8.27
CA ILE A 256 -6.60 -16.64 8.03
C ILE A 256 -6.50 -16.41 6.52
N LEU A 257 -7.28 -15.47 5.99
CA LEU A 257 -7.22 -15.06 4.59
C LEU A 257 -6.49 -13.73 4.46
N GLU A 258 -5.42 -13.71 3.66
CA GLU A 258 -4.65 -12.51 3.34
C GLU A 258 -4.52 -12.36 1.83
N LYS A 259 -4.89 -11.18 1.32
CA LYS A 259 -4.81 -10.89 -0.12
C LYS A 259 -3.38 -10.58 -0.57
N GLY A 260 -2.54 -10.10 0.34
CA GLY A 260 -1.14 -9.81 0.09
C GLY A 260 -0.23 -11.02 0.27
N GLU A 261 1.06 -10.81 -0.03
CA GLU A 261 2.09 -11.84 0.10
C GLU A 261 2.82 -11.77 1.46
N TYR A 262 3.56 -12.84 1.79
CA TYR A 262 4.36 -12.94 3.01
C TYR A 262 5.84 -12.62 2.75
N PHE A 263 6.38 -11.71 3.56
CA PHE A 263 7.78 -11.31 3.50
C PHE A 263 8.43 -11.39 4.88
N VAL A 264 9.71 -11.74 4.94
CA VAL A 264 10.54 -11.65 6.14
C VAL A 264 11.61 -10.56 5.99
N SER A 265 12.38 -10.29 7.06
CA SER A 265 13.42 -9.26 7.11
C SER A 265 14.40 -9.28 5.93
N GLN A 266 14.82 -10.47 5.48
CA GLN A 266 15.73 -10.62 4.33
C GLN A 266 15.06 -10.30 2.99
N ASP A 267 13.74 -10.45 2.88
CA ASP A 267 12.98 -10.26 1.65
C ASP A 267 12.83 -8.77 1.33
N TYR A 268 12.61 -7.95 2.36
CA TYR A 268 12.36 -6.52 2.22
C TYR A 268 13.52 -5.77 1.52
N SER A 269 13.15 -4.76 0.74
CA SER A 269 14.05 -3.79 0.13
C SER A 269 13.81 -2.41 0.74
N SER A 270 14.76 -1.49 0.52
CA SER A 270 14.57 -0.07 0.87
C SER A 270 14.13 0.75 -0.34
N LEU A 271 13.55 0.10 -1.34
CA LEU A 271 13.12 0.72 -2.58
C LEU A 271 11.65 1.11 -2.47
N GLU A 272 11.37 2.41 -2.59
CA GLU A 272 10.01 2.92 -2.47
C GLU A 272 9.07 2.33 -3.51
N ASN A 273 9.44 2.33 -4.79
CA ASN A 273 8.51 1.96 -5.86
C ASN A 273 7.98 0.52 -5.73
N SER A 274 8.87 -0.47 -5.58
CA SER A 274 8.49 -1.87 -5.48
C SER A 274 7.80 -2.18 -4.16
N SER A 275 8.29 -1.63 -3.04
CA SER A 275 7.66 -1.83 -1.73
C SER A 275 6.28 -1.19 -1.65
N MET A 276 6.07 -0.02 -2.24
CA MET A 276 4.74 0.58 -2.35
C MET A 276 3.82 -0.28 -3.21
N GLY A 277 4.28 -0.72 -4.39
CA GLY A 277 3.50 -1.54 -5.32
C GLY A 277 2.99 -2.86 -4.73
N GLU A 278 3.79 -3.51 -3.89
CA GLU A 278 3.52 -4.84 -3.37
C GLU A 278 2.96 -4.85 -1.94
N LEU A 279 3.41 -3.93 -1.07
CA LEU A 279 3.03 -3.95 0.34
C LEU A 279 1.82 -3.07 0.67
N TYR A 280 1.35 -2.26 -0.26
CA TYR A 280 0.23 -1.33 -0.06
C TYR A 280 -0.93 -1.60 -1.00
N GLU A 281 -2.14 -1.41 -0.49
CA GLU A 281 -3.35 -1.45 -1.30
C GLU A 281 -3.26 -0.43 -2.44
N SER A 282 -3.55 -0.88 -3.66
CA SER A 282 -3.43 -0.07 -4.87
C SER A 282 -2.08 0.64 -5.03
N GLY A 283 -0.98 0.05 -4.54
CA GLY A 283 0.34 0.68 -4.63
C GLY A 283 0.49 1.95 -3.77
N GLY A 284 -0.37 2.13 -2.76
CA GLY A 284 -0.45 3.34 -1.94
C GLY A 284 -1.27 4.47 -2.56
N ILE A 285 -1.90 4.23 -3.72
CA ILE A 285 -2.74 5.19 -4.41
C ILE A 285 -4.21 4.87 -4.09
N MET A 286 -4.70 5.29 -2.93
CA MET A 286 -6.11 5.12 -2.53
C MET A 286 -6.69 6.42 -1.99
N PRO A 287 -7.04 7.38 -2.86
CA PRO A 287 -7.68 8.63 -2.44
C PRO A 287 -9.15 8.43 -2.04
N THR A 288 -9.70 9.39 -1.31
CA THR A 288 -11.15 9.60 -1.23
C THR A 288 -11.71 10.01 -2.61
N ILE A 289 -13.01 9.80 -2.84
CA ILE A 289 -13.67 10.15 -4.11
C ILE A 289 -13.45 11.64 -4.49
N ASP A 290 -13.39 12.52 -3.49
CA ASP A 290 -13.13 13.94 -3.69
C ASP A 290 -11.63 14.32 -3.75
N GLY A 291 -10.73 13.33 -3.70
CA GLY A 291 -9.29 13.48 -3.82
C GLY A 291 -8.59 14.20 -2.66
N LYS A 292 -9.30 14.55 -1.58
CA LYS A 292 -8.73 15.36 -0.49
C LYS A 292 -7.88 14.58 0.50
N THR A 293 -8.13 13.28 0.63
CA THR A 293 -7.42 12.42 1.58
C THR A 293 -6.84 11.23 0.84
N MET A 294 -5.56 10.94 1.06
CA MET A 294 -4.91 9.70 0.62
C MET A 294 -4.91 8.69 1.77
N ILE A 295 -5.35 7.47 1.50
CA ILE A 295 -5.34 6.37 2.48
C ILE A 295 -4.19 5.43 2.12
N LEU A 296 -3.35 5.14 3.10
CA LEU A 296 -2.31 4.12 2.99
C LEU A 296 -2.71 2.90 3.82
N ALA A 297 -3.03 1.80 3.15
CA ALA A 297 -3.42 0.54 3.79
C ALA A 297 -2.43 -0.57 3.38
N GLY A 298 -1.98 -1.37 4.34
CA GLY A 298 -1.09 -2.50 4.06
C GLY A 298 -1.83 -3.65 3.37
N SER A 299 -1.19 -4.25 2.38
CA SER A 299 -1.66 -5.41 1.62
C SER A 299 -0.56 -6.47 1.58
N THR A 300 -0.21 -7.00 2.74
CA THR A 300 0.83 -8.01 2.98
C THR A 300 0.50 -8.74 4.28
N VAL A 301 1.07 -9.92 4.52
CA VAL A 301 0.92 -10.61 5.81
C VAL A 301 1.38 -9.71 6.96
N GLY A 302 0.53 -9.53 7.97
CA GLY A 302 0.69 -8.56 9.06
C GLY A 302 0.04 -7.19 8.79
N GLY A 303 -0.41 -6.94 7.55
CA GLY A 303 -1.14 -5.75 7.13
C GLY A 303 -0.42 -4.45 7.48
N GLY A 304 -1.17 -3.48 8.02
CA GLY A 304 -0.60 -2.19 8.43
C GLY A 304 0.52 -2.28 9.47
N SER A 305 0.58 -3.34 10.30
CA SER A 305 1.65 -3.49 11.30
C SER A 305 3.02 -3.73 10.64
N ALA A 306 3.05 -4.43 9.49
CA ALA A 306 4.27 -4.72 8.74
C ALA A 306 4.88 -3.45 8.13
N ILE A 307 4.06 -2.44 7.81
CA ILE A 307 4.46 -1.23 7.05
C ILE A 307 4.20 0.11 7.76
N ASN A 308 3.77 0.12 9.02
CA ASN A 308 3.65 1.38 9.77
C ASN A 308 5.00 1.88 10.32
N TRP A 309 4.98 3.05 10.95
CA TRP A 309 6.13 3.69 11.60
C TRP A 309 6.36 3.24 13.06
N ALA A 310 5.90 2.05 13.44
CA ALA A 310 6.07 1.47 14.78
C ALA A 310 5.44 2.23 15.97
N ALA A 311 4.86 3.41 15.75
CA ALA A 311 4.26 4.24 16.80
C ALA A 311 3.14 3.48 17.54
N CYS A 312 3.27 3.45 18.87
CA CYS A 312 2.37 2.77 19.78
C CYS A 312 1.79 3.80 20.75
N VAL A 313 0.61 4.32 20.41
CA VAL A 313 -0.12 5.28 21.24
C VAL A 313 -1.25 4.55 21.94
N ARG A 314 -1.27 4.62 23.28
CA ARG A 314 -2.38 4.08 24.07
C ARG A 314 -3.62 4.96 23.85
N THR A 315 -4.80 4.35 23.84
CA THR A 315 -6.06 5.09 23.72
C THR A 315 -6.17 6.10 24.88
N PRO A 316 -6.26 7.41 24.62
CA PRO A 316 -6.32 8.41 25.68
C PRO A 316 -7.56 8.25 26.56
N ASP A 317 -7.45 8.58 27.84
CA ASP A 317 -8.57 8.47 28.79
C ASP A 317 -9.79 9.30 28.36
N SER A 318 -9.58 10.48 27.77
CA SER A 318 -10.66 11.32 27.24
C SER A 318 -11.43 10.64 26.11
N VAL A 319 -10.73 9.90 25.23
CA VAL A 319 -11.34 9.16 24.12
C VAL A 319 -12.10 7.94 24.64
N MET A 320 -11.52 7.18 25.57
CA MET A 320 -12.21 6.05 26.21
C MET A 320 -13.47 6.50 26.95
N LYS A 321 -13.39 7.64 27.67
CA LYS A 321 -14.53 8.26 28.32
C LYS A 321 -15.60 8.66 27.31
N GLU A 322 -15.21 9.33 26.22
CA GLU A 322 -16.15 9.69 25.15
C GLU A 322 -16.85 8.45 24.58
N TRP A 323 -16.12 7.40 24.20
CA TRP A 323 -16.70 6.17 23.66
C TRP A 323 -17.66 5.48 24.63
N SER A 324 -17.30 5.42 25.91
CA SER A 324 -18.16 4.79 26.92
C SER A 324 -19.42 5.61 27.23
N GLU A 325 -19.30 6.91 27.47
CA GLU A 325 -20.38 7.75 27.98
C GLU A 325 -21.29 8.29 26.87
N LYS A 326 -20.70 8.79 25.78
CA LYS A 326 -21.42 9.42 24.67
C LYS A 326 -21.94 8.38 23.68
N TYR A 327 -21.11 7.40 23.33
CA TYR A 327 -21.46 6.36 22.35
C TYR A 327 -22.00 5.06 22.98
N LYS A 328 -22.10 5.02 24.32
CA LYS A 328 -22.70 3.90 25.07
C LYS A 328 -21.98 2.57 24.84
N LEU A 329 -20.66 2.61 24.77
CA LEU A 329 -19.78 1.43 24.61
C LEU A 329 -19.05 1.15 25.96
N PRO A 330 -19.71 0.48 26.93
CA PRO A 330 -19.22 0.37 28.31
C PRO A 330 -17.88 -0.40 28.42
N LEU A 331 -17.57 -1.26 27.45
CA LEU A 331 -16.29 -1.96 27.36
C LEU A 331 -15.09 -1.02 27.48
N PHE A 332 -15.14 0.17 26.88
CA PHE A 332 -14.01 1.11 26.90
C PHE A 332 -13.79 1.78 28.27
N ALA A 333 -14.78 1.73 29.17
CA ALA A 333 -14.60 2.15 30.56
C ALA A 333 -14.08 1.04 31.47
N SER A 334 -14.17 -0.23 31.05
CA SER A 334 -13.88 -1.38 31.91
C SER A 334 -12.38 -1.58 32.17
N SER A 335 -12.07 -2.38 33.18
CA SER A 335 -10.71 -2.89 33.43
C SER A 335 -10.22 -3.79 32.31
N ASP A 336 -11.14 -4.50 31.63
CA ASP A 336 -10.79 -5.49 30.60
C ASP A 336 -10.15 -4.84 29.38
N TYR A 337 -10.66 -3.68 28.94
CA TYR A 337 -10.04 -2.95 27.83
C TYR A 337 -8.62 -2.48 28.16
N ARG A 338 -8.39 -2.00 29.40
CA ARG A 338 -7.05 -1.61 29.85
C ARG A 338 -6.10 -2.81 29.93
N SER A 339 -6.58 -3.92 30.48
CA SER A 339 -5.83 -5.18 30.54
C SER A 339 -5.50 -5.73 29.15
N ALA A 340 -6.42 -5.61 28.19
CA ALA A 340 -6.19 -5.97 26.80
C ALA A 340 -5.10 -5.09 26.16
N MET A 341 -5.15 -3.77 26.37
CA MET A 341 -4.09 -2.86 25.91
C MET A 341 -2.72 -3.22 26.52
N ASP A 342 -2.67 -3.55 27.81
CA ASP A 342 -1.44 -3.95 28.50
C ASP A 342 -0.87 -5.26 27.94
N SER A 343 -1.75 -6.23 27.69
CA SER A 343 -1.39 -7.52 27.08
C SER A 343 -0.80 -7.34 25.69
N VAL A 344 -1.43 -6.49 24.85
CA VAL A 344 -0.93 -6.17 23.51
C VAL A 344 0.40 -5.43 23.60
N CYS A 345 0.51 -4.38 24.42
CA CYS A 345 1.75 -3.61 24.58
C CYS A 345 2.92 -4.49 25.02
N LYS A 346 2.66 -5.42 25.95
CA LYS A 346 3.66 -6.38 26.41
C LYS A 346 4.07 -7.35 25.31
N ARG A 347 3.12 -7.93 24.56
CA ARG A 347 3.43 -8.93 23.50
C ARG A 347 4.22 -8.34 22.35
N ILE A 348 3.92 -7.12 21.94
CA ILE A 348 4.64 -6.41 20.87
C ILE A 348 5.88 -5.67 21.39
N GLY A 349 6.16 -5.71 22.70
CA GLY A 349 7.36 -5.15 23.30
C GLY A 349 7.48 -3.63 23.17
N VAL A 350 6.38 -2.90 23.44
CA VAL A 350 6.36 -1.44 23.40
C VAL A 350 7.41 -0.87 24.36
N THR A 351 8.18 0.11 23.87
CA THR A 351 9.15 0.87 24.67
C THR A 351 9.13 2.34 24.29
N ASP A 352 9.40 3.21 25.26
CA ASP A 352 9.63 4.65 25.11
C ASP A 352 11.11 5.01 24.94
N LYS A 353 12.01 4.02 25.06
CA LYS A 353 13.45 4.22 24.95
C LYS A 353 13.84 4.52 23.49
N CYS A 354 14.64 5.56 23.31
CA CYS A 354 15.20 5.96 22.02
C CYS A 354 16.66 6.38 22.21
N ASN A 355 17.60 5.56 21.76
CA ASN A 355 19.04 5.85 21.92
C ASN A 355 19.52 6.87 20.88
N LYS A 356 18.83 6.98 19.73
CA LYS A 356 19.21 7.87 18.63
C LYS A 356 18.00 8.55 18.00
N GLU A 357 17.84 9.84 18.28
CA GLU A 357 16.83 10.71 17.67
C GLU A 357 17.29 11.18 16.27
N SER A 358 16.37 11.19 15.29
CA SER A 358 16.66 11.76 13.96
C SER A 358 16.89 13.27 14.03
N PHE A 359 17.65 13.82 13.08
CA PHE A 359 17.95 15.25 13.06
C PHE A 359 16.68 16.11 12.99
N GLN A 360 15.68 15.70 12.19
CA GLN A 360 14.41 16.40 12.06
C GLN A 360 13.65 16.45 13.40
N ASN A 361 13.62 15.34 14.13
CA ASN A 361 12.97 15.28 15.44
C ASN A 361 13.71 16.14 16.47
N GLN A 362 15.05 16.12 16.47
CA GLN A 362 15.86 16.98 17.34
C GLN A 362 15.56 18.48 17.11
N VAL A 363 15.45 18.90 15.85
CA VAL A 363 15.13 20.28 15.48
C VAL A 363 13.71 20.64 15.93
N LEU A 364 12.74 19.76 15.67
CA LEU A 364 11.34 19.97 16.08
C LEU A 364 11.22 20.08 17.61
N ARG A 365 11.84 19.16 18.34
CA ARG A 365 11.84 19.15 19.81
C ARG A 365 12.44 20.44 20.37
N LYS A 366 13.64 20.85 19.90
CA LYS A 366 14.27 22.12 20.32
C LYS A 366 13.38 23.33 20.02
N GLY A 367 12.74 23.35 18.85
CA GLY A 367 11.79 24.38 18.48
C GLY A 367 10.62 24.46 19.45
N CYS A 368 9.95 23.34 19.72
CA CYS A 368 8.84 23.24 20.67
C CYS A 368 9.24 23.67 22.09
N GLU A 369 10.39 23.18 22.58
CA GLU A 369 10.92 23.54 23.91
C GLU A 369 11.19 25.06 24.01
N SER A 370 11.73 25.68 22.95
CA SER A 370 12.05 27.12 22.95
C SER A 370 10.83 28.04 23.08
N ILE A 371 9.65 27.57 22.67
CA ILE A 371 8.38 28.30 22.79
C ILE A 371 7.52 27.80 23.96
N GLY A 372 8.09 26.98 24.85
CA GLY A 372 7.42 26.48 26.05
C GLY A 372 6.36 25.40 25.81
N LEU A 373 6.38 24.71 24.66
CA LEU A 373 5.50 23.57 24.41
C LEU A 373 6.02 22.29 25.09
N LYS A 374 5.11 21.51 25.65
CA LYS A 374 5.41 20.18 26.18
C LYS A 374 5.77 19.23 25.03
N VAL A 375 6.89 18.53 25.16
CA VAL A 375 7.30 17.48 24.21
C VAL A 375 7.38 16.15 24.94
N GLU A 376 6.84 15.11 24.32
CA GLU A 376 6.89 13.73 24.81
C GLU A 376 7.37 12.79 23.69
N SER A 377 8.04 11.71 24.08
CA SER A 377 8.43 10.64 23.15
C SER A 377 7.23 9.76 22.81
N VAL A 378 7.08 9.41 21.54
CA VAL A 378 6.10 8.40 21.11
C VAL A 378 6.73 7.02 21.28
N SER A 379 6.11 6.16 22.09
CA SER A 379 6.57 4.78 22.26
C SER A 379 6.50 4.00 20.94
N VAL A 380 7.38 3.02 20.78
CA VAL A 380 7.48 2.18 19.57
C VAL A 380 7.55 0.69 19.91
N ASN A 381 7.13 -0.17 18.98
CA ASN A 381 7.28 -1.62 19.05
C ASN A 381 8.54 -2.11 18.29
N ALA A 382 9.67 -1.47 18.54
CA ALA A 382 11.00 -1.84 18.02
C ALA A 382 12.06 -1.62 19.11
N SER A 383 13.30 -2.08 18.91
CA SER A 383 14.37 -1.84 19.88
C SER A 383 14.72 -0.34 20.00
N ALA A 384 15.35 0.03 21.11
CA ALA A 384 15.78 1.41 21.37
C ALA A 384 16.85 1.92 20.37
N ASP A 385 17.54 0.99 19.68
CA ASP A 385 18.55 1.28 18.67
C ASP A 385 17.99 1.29 17.24
N HIS A 386 16.67 1.11 17.07
CA HIS A 386 16.05 1.07 15.76
C HIS A 386 16.13 2.43 15.05
N TYR A 387 16.97 2.52 14.03
CA TYR A 387 17.17 3.77 13.28
C TYR A 387 17.23 3.49 11.77
N CYS A 388 16.10 3.25 11.08
CA CYS A 388 16.12 2.89 9.64
C CYS A 388 15.57 3.91 8.66
N GLY A 389 14.61 4.75 9.05
CA GLY A 389 14.00 5.73 8.15
C GLY A 389 13.19 5.13 6.99
N SER A 390 12.97 3.80 6.98
CA SER A 390 12.26 3.09 5.90
C SER A 390 11.32 2.01 6.45
N CYS A 391 10.82 2.15 7.67
CA CYS A 391 9.89 1.18 8.29
C CYS A 391 8.62 0.95 7.46
N ASN A 392 8.28 1.94 6.63
CA ASN A 392 7.15 1.91 5.72
C ASN A 392 7.35 0.99 4.50
N TYR A 393 8.58 0.56 4.23
CA TYR A 393 8.87 -0.42 3.17
C TYR A 393 9.10 -1.84 3.72
N GLY A 394 8.66 -2.09 4.96
CA GLY A 394 8.95 -3.32 5.71
C GLY A 394 10.25 -3.24 6.52
N CYS A 395 10.35 -4.08 7.56
CA CYS A 395 11.46 -4.02 8.51
C CYS A 395 12.61 -4.95 8.12
N ARG A 396 13.59 -4.42 7.40
CA ARG A 396 14.78 -5.17 6.95
C ARG A 396 15.67 -5.72 8.06
N THR A 397 15.66 -5.07 9.23
CA THR A 397 16.44 -5.52 10.39
C THR A 397 15.68 -6.57 11.20
N GLY A 398 14.40 -6.82 10.91
CA GLY A 398 13.56 -7.76 11.67
C GLY A 398 13.24 -7.31 13.11
N ASP A 399 13.56 -6.06 13.44
CA ASP A 399 13.47 -5.56 14.82
C ASP A 399 12.07 -5.02 15.19
N LYS A 400 11.30 -4.58 14.19
CA LYS A 400 9.93 -4.11 14.40
C LYS A 400 9.01 -5.30 14.62
N LYS A 401 8.30 -5.30 15.75
CA LYS A 401 7.42 -6.39 16.20
C LYS A 401 5.99 -6.21 15.69
N GLY A 402 5.80 -6.42 14.40
CA GLY A 402 4.48 -6.47 13.77
C GLY A 402 3.73 -7.77 14.08
N THR A 403 2.49 -7.88 13.61
CA THR A 403 1.66 -9.07 13.81
C THR A 403 2.29 -10.31 13.15
N ASP A 404 3.01 -10.13 12.05
CA ASP A 404 3.78 -11.12 11.27
C ASP A 404 4.92 -11.79 12.06
N SER A 405 5.46 -11.11 13.08
CA SER A 405 6.54 -11.60 13.95
C SER A 405 6.08 -11.83 15.40
N THR A 406 4.80 -11.64 15.69
CA THR A 406 4.22 -11.80 17.03
C THR A 406 2.99 -12.70 17.00
N TRP A 407 1.80 -12.12 16.92
CA TRP A 407 0.54 -12.84 17.09
C TRP A 407 0.26 -13.87 15.98
N LEU A 408 0.66 -13.64 14.74
CA LEU A 408 0.52 -14.66 13.69
C LEU A 408 1.45 -15.85 13.95
N VAL A 409 2.62 -15.62 14.56
CA VAL A 409 3.51 -16.71 14.98
C VAL A 409 2.80 -17.55 16.05
N ASP A 410 2.23 -16.88 17.06
CA ASP A 410 1.44 -17.57 18.10
C ASP A 410 0.27 -18.36 17.49
N ALA A 411 -0.42 -17.82 16.48
CA ALA A 411 -1.51 -18.50 15.79
C ALA A 411 -1.04 -19.77 15.06
N VAL A 412 0.03 -19.65 14.27
CA VAL A 412 0.62 -20.77 13.51
C VAL A 412 1.16 -21.87 14.43
N GLU A 413 1.83 -21.49 15.53
CA GLU A 413 2.30 -22.43 16.56
C GLU A 413 1.15 -23.21 17.23
N ASN A 414 -0.07 -22.68 17.18
CA ASN A 414 -1.29 -23.34 17.66
C ASN A 414 -2.14 -23.92 16.51
N GLY A 415 -1.54 -24.18 15.35
CA GLY A 415 -2.18 -24.91 14.24
C GLY A 415 -3.07 -24.07 13.32
N ALA A 416 -3.04 -22.74 13.41
CA ALA A 416 -3.74 -21.90 12.46
C ALA A 416 -3.07 -21.94 11.06
N VAL A 417 -3.90 -21.86 10.02
CA VAL A 417 -3.45 -21.87 8.62
C VAL A 417 -3.68 -20.50 7.99
N ILE A 418 -2.66 -19.95 7.31
CA ILE A 418 -2.72 -18.66 6.62
C ILE A 418 -2.69 -18.92 5.11
N LEU A 419 -3.70 -18.46 4.38
CA LEU A 419 -3.75 -18.45 2.92
C LEU A 419 -3.36 -17.05 2.41
N THR A 420 -2.20 -16.93 1.77
CA THR A 420 -1.75 -15.66 1.14
C THR A 420 -2.15 -15.60 -0.33
N GLY A 421 -2.14 -14.40 -0.92
CA GLY A 421 -2.64 -14.19 -2.29
C GLY A 421 -4.13 -14.51 -2.44
N CYS A 422 -4.88 -14.59 -1.32
CA CYS A 422 -6.26 -15.04 -1.26
C CYS A 422 -7.16 -13.92 -0.75
N LYS A 423 -8.00 -13.39 -1.63
CA LYS A 423 -8.90 -12.27 -1.33
C LYS A 423 -10.29 -12.79 -0.99
N ALA A 424 -10.75 -12.51 0.23
CA ALA A 424 -12.16 -12.66 0.57
C ALA A 424 -13.04 -11.74 -0.29
N GLU A 425 -14.07 -12.29 -0.91
CA GLU A 425 -14.95 -11.58 -1.84
C GLU A 425 -16.32 -11.30 -1.23
N LYS A 426 -16.94 -12.32 -0.61
CA LYS A 426 -18.32 -12.21 -0.12
C LYS A 426 -18.58 -13.07 1.09
N PHE A 427 -19.27 -12.51 2.09
CA PHE A 427 -19.78 -13.29 3.20
C PHE A 427 -21.01 -14.11 2.78
N ILE A 428 -21.06 -15.35 3.24
CA ILE A 428 -22.18 -16.26 3.03
C ILE A 428 -23.12 -16.10 4.21
N LEU A 429 -24.26 -15.45 3.96
CA LEU A 429 -25.23 -15.13 5.00
C LEU A 429 -26.46 -16.03 4.87
N GLN A 430 -26.86 -16.64 5.97
CA GLN A 430 -28.08 -17.42 6.11
C GLN A 430 -29.06 -16.68 7.03
N ASP A 431 -30.35 -16.89 6.83
CA ASP A 431 -31.36 -16.33 7.72
C ASP A 431 -31.33 -17.04 9.08
N GLY A 432 -31.56 -16.28 10.16
CA GLY A 432 -31.61 -16.82 11.50
C GLY A 432 -32.75 -17.81 11.65
N LYS A 433 -32.51 -18.90 12.39
CA LYS A 433 -33.59 -19.79 12.83
C LYS A 433 -34.61 -18.98 13.65
N ASN A 434 -35.91 -19.25 13.45
CA ASN A 434 -37.07 -18.64 14.13
C ASN A 434 -37.53 -17.23 13.70
N GLY A 435 -37.39 -16.87 12.42
CA GLY A 435 -38.07 -15.67 11.87
C GLY A 435 -37.57 -14.33 12.42
N THR A 436 -36.41 -14.32 13.09
CA THR A 436 -35.75 -13.08 13.47
C THR A 436 -35.11 -12.44 12.23
N LYS A 437 -35.15 -11.11 12.09
CA LYS A 437 -34.50 -10.36 10.98
C LYS A 437 -32.95 -10.47 10.98
N ARG A 438 -32.37 -11.34 11.80
CA ARG A 438 -30.94 -11.43 12.06
C ARG A 438 -30.34 -12.49 11.15
N LYS A 439 -29.31 -12.11 10.39
CA LYS A 439 -28.56 -13.04 9.53
C LYS A 439 -27.40 -13.65 10.31
N ASN A 440 -27.14 -14.94 10.08
CA ASN A 440 -25.95 -15.64 10.54
C ASN A 440 -24.97 -15.76 9.38
N CYS A 441 -23.70 -15.43 9.61
CA CYS A 441 -22.66 -15.73 8.65
C CYS A 441 -22.29 -17.22 8.78
N SER A 442 -22.20 -17.94 7.66
CA SER A 442 -21.84 -19.37 7.61
C SER A 442 -20.57 -19.65 6.81
N GLY A 443 -19.98 -18.62 6.21
CA GLY A 443 -18.70 -18.75 5.52
C GLY A 443 -18.32 -17.48 4.76
N VAL A 444 -17.29 -17.60 3.93
CA VAL A 444 -16.79 -16.55 3.05
C VAL A 444 -16.36 -17.17 1.72
N THR A 445 -16.79 -16.60 0.61
CA THR A 445 -16.18 -16.90 -0.69
C THR A 445 -14.89 -16.10 -0.81
N ALA A 446 -13.82 -16.72 -1.29
CA ALA A 446 -12.53 -16.11 -1.45
C ALA A 446 -11.90 -16.58 -2.76
N ALA A 447 -11.18 -15.71 -3.45
CA ALA A 447 -10.51 -16.04 -4.69
C ALA A 447 -8.99 -15.94 -4.52
N ALA A 448 -8.26 -16.94 -5.02
CA ALA A 448 -6.81 -16.78 -5.17
C ALA A 448 -6.52 -15.81 -6.33
N SER A 449 -5.37 -15.15 -6.30
CA SER A 449 -4.98 -14.15 -7.31
C SER A 449 -4.89 -14.67 -8.76
N TRP A 450 -5.03 -15.99 -8.99
CA TRP A 450 -4.88 -16.70 -10.28
C TRP A 450 -6.18 -17.37 -10.76
N LYS A 451 -7.32 -16.67 -10.63
CA LYS A 451 -8.59 -16.95 -11.33
C LYS A 451 -9.48 -18.13 -10.87
N THR A 452 -9.13 -18.90 -9.85
CA THR A 452 -10.10 -19.87 -9.28
C THR A 452 -10.80 -19.25 -8.07
N ASP A 453 -12.14 -19.24 -8.11
CA ASP A 453 -12.99 -18.84 -6.99
C ASP A 453 -13.13 -20.02 -6.02
N TYR A 454 -12.98 -19.79 -4.71
CA TYR A 454 -13.11 -20.80 -3.65
C TYR A 454 -14.23 -20.40 -2.67
N GLU A 455 -14.87 -21.39 -2.03
CA GLU A 455 -15.90 -21.15 -1.02
C GLU A 455 -15.44 -21.71 0.34
N ILE A 456 -15.01 -20.85 1.26
CA ILE A 456 -14.57 -21.30 2.58
C ILE A 456 -15.79 -21.35 3.51
N GLN A 457 -16.19 -22.57 3.88
CA GLN A 457 -17.37 -22.82 4.70
C GLN A 457 -16.95 -23.09 6.15
N THR A 458 -17.48 -22.32 7.09
CA THR A 458 -17.16 -22.51 8.52
C THR A 458 -18.19 -23.45 9.16
N SER A 459 -17.74 -24.45 9.92
CA SER A 459 -18.61 -25.33 10.70
C SER A 459 -19.17 -24.66 11.96
N GLU A 460 -18.49 -23.66 12.52
CA GLU A 460 -18.92 -22.93 13.71
C GLU A 460 -18.90 -21.40 13.52
N THR A 461 -19.82 -20.72 14.23
CA THR A 461 -20.23 -19.34 13.96
C THR A 461 -19.34 -18.33 14.69
N THR A 462 -18.08 -18.20 14.30
CA THR A 462 -17.24 -17.07 14.73
C THR A 462 -16.44 -16.52 13.56
N PHE A 463 -16.75 -15.27 13.19
CA PHE A 463 -16.12 -14.54 12.09
C PHE A 463 -15.46 -13.29 12.63
N ILE A 464 -14.22 -13.05 12.23
CA ILE A 464 -13.53 -11.81 12.59
C ILE A 464 -13.04 -11.17 11.30
N SER A 465 -13.72 -10.08 10.91
CA SER A 465 -13.27 -9.20 9.83
C SER A 465 -12.61 -7.96 10.43
N THR A 466 -11.38 -7.72 10.02
CA THR A 466 -10.58 -6.57 10.50
C THR A 466 -11.14 -5.20 10.05
N LEU A 467 -12.04 -5.16 9.06
CA LEU A 467 -12.73 -3.94 8.62
C LEU A 467 -14.00 -3.60 9.44
N PHE A 468 -14.48 -4.51 10.29
CA PHE A 468 -15.76 -4.35 11.01
C PHE A 468 -15.65 -3.91 12.48
N ASN A 469 -14.44 -3.63 12.99
CA ASN A 469 -14.26 -3.14 14.37
C ASN A 469 -14.80 -1.71 14.62
N LEU A 470 -15.54 -1.12 13.68
CA LEU A 470 -16.22 0.18 13.84
C LEU A 470 -17.75 0.11 13.88
N PHE A 471 -18.37 -1.05 13.59
CA PHE A 471 -19.83 -1.20 13.71
C PHE A 471 -20.18 -2.56 14.30
N GLY A 472 -20.52 -2.57 15.59
CA GLY A 472 -21.00 -3.75 16.29
C GLY A 472 -22.27 -4.30 15.66
N ALA A 473 -22.15 -5.41 14.92
CA ALA A 473 -23.30 -6.18 14.45
C ALA A 473 -22.96 -7.63 14.06
N ILE A 474 -22.02 -8.30 14.74
CA ILE A 474 -21.95 -9.77 14.72
C ILE A 474 -21.74 -10.22 16.16
N SER A 475 -22.73 -10.92 16.72
CA SER A 475 -22.59 -11.52 18.04
C SER A 475 -21.75 -12.77 17.89
N LEU A 476 -20.58 -12.75 18.51
CA LEU A 476 -19.93 -13.97 18.95
C LEU A 476 -20.92 -14.68 19.88
N LYS A 477 -21.27 -15.93 19.60
CA LYS A 477 -21.92 -16.77 20.61
C LYS A 477 -20.84 -17.15 21.61
N THR A 478 -20.96 -16.65 22.84
CA THR A 478 -20.33 -17.28 24.01
C THR A 478 -21.02 -18.58 24.32
#